data_AF-A0A257WA10-F1
#
_entry.id   AF-A0A257WA10-F1
#
_cell.length_a   1.000
_cell.length_b   1.000
_cell.length_c   1.000
_cell.angle_alpha   90.00
_cell.angle_beta   90.00
_cell.angle_gamma   90.00
#
_symmetry.space_group_name_H-M   'P 1'
#
loop_
_entity.id
_entity.type
_entity.pdbx_description
1 polymer ?
#
loop_
_entity_poly.entity_id
_entity_poly.type
_entity_poly.pdbx_seq_one_letter_code
_entity_poly.pdbx_strand_id
1 'polypeptide(L)'
;MTLVELAASLLGASALVAGLGSALFIALRASDTSLTPAHAILEGSSLLSELQSDLQFATSVTEHTATTLTVVVPDRNGDSTPETIRYRWSGTAGGPLTRQYNGGTQVTIASSVQECQFTYDVRTRTRAGTPVVVTGSETLLDSYGGFFFYDEIQVRNDNWGGQYFSPNLPSNTSSWKVTRVRVKARKADSPYTDVTNVQLRPAGTDNVPTNDVVASTALNESALSTSYSWCDISLTGAAGLLPEQRLCLALTTASTDGSCRLQYSAFHGNLLRWSGSGWTRDPFAALTYNVYGQVTTTTPTTINVNLITGVNIRLRLGSQAASAVETGVELLNLPSESGT
;
A
#
# COMPACT_ATOMS: atom_id res chain seq x y z
N MET A 1 -46.80 69.75 62.92
CA MET A 1 -45.83 69.35 61.88
C MET A 1 -45.47 70.60 61.10
N THR A 2 -44.25 71.10 61.26
CA THR A 2 -43.79 72.33 60.60
C THR A 2 -43.18 71.99 59.24
N LEU A 3 -43.17 72.94 58.30
CA LEU A 3 -42.62 72.76 56.95
C LEU A 3 -41.16 72.27 56.97
N VAL A 4 -40.40 72.66 58.00
CA VAL A 4 -39.00 72.26 58.25
C VAL A 4 -38.88 70.77 58.60
N GLU A 5 -39.81 70.23 59.40
CA GLU A 5 -39.83 68.79 59.74
C GLU A 5 -40.11 67.93 58.51
N LEU A 6 -41.01 68.38 57.63
CA LEU A 6 -41.30 67.70 56.37
C LEU A 6 -40.06 67.66 55.46
N ALA A 7 -39.36 68.77 55.30
CA ALA A 7 -38.15 68.86 54.49
C ALA A 7 -37.02 67.97 55.03
N ALA A 8 -36.81 67.95 56.35
CA ALA A 8 -35.82 67.07 56.98
C ALA A 8 -36.18 65.58 56.79
N SER A 9 -37.46 65.21 56.89
CA SER A 9 -37.92 63.84 56.65
C SER A 9 -37.78 63.39 55.19
N LEU A 10 -38.02 64.28 54.23
CA LEU A 10 -37.81 64.04 52.79
C LEU A 10 -36.33 63.84 52.45
N LEU A 11 -35.45 64.67 53.02
CA LEU A 11 -34.01 64.52 52.84
C LEU A 11 -33.52 63.18 53.40
N GLY A 12 -33.96 62.82 54.61
CA GLY A 12 -33.64 61.52 55.22
C GLY A 12 -34.14 60.33 54.41
N ALA A 13 -35.38 60.39 53.92
CA ALA A 13 -35.96 59.34 53.07
C ALA A 13 -35.21 59.20 51.73
N SER A 14 -34.82 60.32 51.10
CA SER A 14 -34.08 60.30 49.83
C SER A 14 -32.68 59.69 49.98
N ALA A 15 -31.99 59.99 51.08
CA ALA A 15 -30.70 59.39 51.40
C ALA A 15 -30.81 57.87 51.62
N LEU A 16 -31.87 57.42 52.31
CA LEU A 16 -32.14 56.00 52.53
C LEU A 16 -32.42 55.25 51.22
N VAL A 17 -33.26 55.80 50.34
CA VAL A 17 -33.59 55.17 49.04
C VAL A 17 -32.35 55.10 48.15
N ALA A 18 -31.51 56.14 48.14
CA ALA A 18 -30.24 56.12 47.41
C ALA A 18 -29.27 55.06 47.98
N GLY A 19 -29.18 54.95 49.31
CA GLY A 19 -28.38 53.92 49.98
C GLY A 19 -28.85 52.50 49.64
N LEU A 20 -30.16 52.26 49.68
CA LEU A 20 -30.77 50.97 49.31
C LEU A 20 -30.55 50.63 47.83
N GLY A 21 -30.65 51.62 46.93
CA GLY A 21 -30.37 51.42 45.50
C GLY A 21 -28.92 50.99 45.25
N SER A 22 -27.96 51.59 45.95
CA SER A 22 -26.54 51.22 45.87
C SER A 22 -26.28 49.81 46.43
N ALA A 23 -26.84 49.51 47.61
CA ALA A 23 -26.73 48.18 48.22
C ALA A 23 -27.34 47.09 47.33
N LEU A 24 -28.49 47.35 46.69
CA LEU A 24 -29.11 46.44 45.74
C LEU A 24 -28.24 46.26 44.48
N PHE A 25 -27.64 47.32 43.96
CA PHE A 25 -26.74 47.24 42.80
C PHE A 25 -25.48 46.42 43.11
N ILE A 26 -24.88 46.59 44.29
CA ILE A 26 -23.73 45.79 44.73
C ILE A 26 -24.15 44.33 44.95
N ALA A 27 -25.31 44.10 45.59
CA ALA A 27 -25.83 42.75 45.79
C ALA A 27 -26.12 42.05 44.46
N LEU A 28 -26.70 42.76 43.48
CA LEU A 28 -26.95 42.25 42.13
C LEU A 28 -25.63 41.90 41.41
N ARG A 29 -24.63 42.78 41.47
CA ARG A 29 -23.29 42.49 40.91
C ARG A 29 -22.59 41.35 41.62
N ALA A 30 -22.73 41.23 42.94
CA ALA A 30 -22.17 40.13 43.71
C ALA A 30 -22.90 38.81 43.46
N SER A 31 -24.19 38.87 43.14
CA SER A 31 -25.00 37.71 42.75
C SER A 31 -24.80 37.29 41.30
N ASP A 32 -24.24 38.16 40.45
CA ASP A 32 -23.91 37.84 39.07
C ASP A 32 -22.66 36.96 39.02
N THR A 33 -22.88 35.67 39.21
CA THR A 33 -21.83 34.66 39.17
C THR A 33 -21.27 34.42 37.76
N SER A 34 -21.92 34.94 36.71
CA SER A 34 -21.49 34.74 35.32
C SER A 34 -20.11 35.32 35.03
N LEU A 35 -19.69 36.31 35.81
CA LEU A 35 -18.38 36.96 35.70
C LEU A 35 -17.32 36.37 36.65
N THR A 36 -17.65 35.31 37.39
CA THR A 36 -16.71 34.69 38.31
C THR A 36 -15.83 33.66 37.59
N PRO A 37 -14.55 33.53 37.97
CA PRO A 37 -13.68 32.48 37.42
C PRO A 37 -14.24 31.07 37.60
N ALA A 38 -14.99 30.83 38.68
CA ALA A 38 -15.62 29.55 38.95
C ALA A 38 -16.65 29.15 37.88
N HIS A 39 -17.45 30.12 37.39
CA HIS A 39 -18.40 29.87 36.32
C HIS A 39 -17.70 29.51 35.01
N ALA A 40 -16.66 30.27 34.64
CA ALA A 40 -15.84 30.01 33.46
C ALA A 40 -15.15 28.64 33.49
N ILE A 41 -14.67 28.20 34.67
CA ILE A 41 -14.08 26.86 34.85
C ILE A 41 -15.14 25.77 34.65
N LEU A 42 -16.34 25.93 35.20
CA LEU A 42 -17.43 24.95 35.04
C LEU A 42 -17.89 24.84 33.58
N GLU A 43 -18.09 25.97 32.91
CA GLU A 43 -18.45 26.01 31.49
C GLU A 43 -17.36 25.39 30.62
N GLY A 44 -16.10 25.78 30.84
CA GLY A 44 -14.95 25.23 30.13
C GLY A 44 -14.80 23.72 30.35
N SER A 45 -15.01 23.24 31.57
CA SER A 45 -14.95 21.81 31.90
C SER A 45 -16.06 21.01 31.21
N SER A 46 -17.29 21.55 31.17
CA SER A 46 -18.41 20.93 30.46
C SER A 46 -18.11 20.80 28.96
N LEU A 47 -17.57 21.87 28.36
CA LEU A 47 -17.21 21.88 26.94
C LEU A 47 -16.06 20.91 26.62
N LEU A 48 -15.03 20.86 27.47
CA LEU A 48 -13.95 19.89 27.32
C LEU A 48 -14.44 18.44 27.45
N SER A 49 -15.44 18.17 28.29
CA SER A 49 -16.08 16.85 28.36
C SER A 49 -16.81 16.47 27.07
N GLU A 50 -17.45 17.43 26.39
CA GLU A 50 -18.08 17.19 25.09
C GLU A 50 -17.03 16.92 24.01
N LEU A 51 -15.97 17.74 23.94
CA LEU A 51 -14.84 17.49 23.03
C LEU A 51 -14.20 16.12 23.29
N GLN A 52 -14.01 15.75 24.55
CA GLN A 52 -13.46 14.45 24.91
C GLN A 52 -14.33 13.29 24.41
N SER A 53 -15.65 13.41 24.54
CA SER A 53 -16.58 12.41 24.00
C SER A 53 -16.47 12.31 22.47
N ASP A 54 -16.29 13.43 21.78
CA ASP A 54 -16.11 13.45 20.32
C ASP A 54 -14.77 12.81 19.90
N LEU A 55 -13.68 13.12 20.60
CA LEU A 55 -12.35 12.62 20.29
C LEU A 55 -12.13 11.16 20.66
N GLN A 56 -12.72 10.67 21.74
CA GLN A 56 -12.54 9.27 22.18
C GLN A 56 -12.97 8.26 21.10
N PHE A 57 -13.95 8.63 20.27
CA PHE A 57 -14.45 7.79 19.18
C PHE A 57 -13.93 8.20 17.81
N ALA A 58 -13.02 9.18 17.70
CA ALA A 58 -12.50 9.61 16.41
C ALA A 58 -11.83 8.46 15.64
N THR A 59 -12.20 8.27 14.37
CA THR A 59 -11.67 7.24 13.47
C THR A 59 -10.65 7.81 12.49
N SER A 60 -10.72 9.10 12.17
CA SER A 60 -9.70 9.82 11.40
C SER A 60 -9.58 11.28 11.84
N VAL A 61 -8.41 11.87 11.66
CA VAL A 61 -8.15 13.30 11.87
C VAL A 61 -7.73 13.90 10.53
N THR A 62 -8.53 14.84 10.00
CA THR A 62 -8.33 15.40 8.65
C THR A 62 -7.74 16.81 8.66
N GLU A 63 -7.76 17.49 9.81
CA GLU A 63 -7.13 18.79 10.02
C GLU A 63 -6.70 18.87 11.49
N HIS A 64 -5.44 19.18 11.74
CA HIS A 64 -4.90 19.33 13.09
C HIS A 64 -3.91 20.49 13.12
N THR A 65 -4.29 21.55 13.80
CA THR A 65 -3.47 22.74 14.03
C THR A 65 -3.64 23.18 15.48
N ALA A 66 -2.89 24.18 15.93
CA ALA A 66 -3.04 24.70 17.29
C ALA A 66 -4.44 25.25 17.60
N THR A 67 -5.21 25.69 16.59
CA THR A 67 -6.52 26.35 16.81
C THR A 67 -7.68 25.72 16.04
N THR A 68 -7.42 24.68 15.25
CA THR A 68 -8.42 23.97 14.46
C THR A 68 -8.18 22.47 14.53
N LEU A 69 -9.25 21.71 14.74
CA LEU A 69 -9.26 20.26 14.78
C LEU A 69 -10.49 19.75 14.03
N THR A 70 -10.28 18.93 12.99
CA THR A 70 -11.35 18.23 12.28
C THR A 70 -11.18 16.73 12.44
N VAL A 71 -12.19 16.08 12.98
CA VAL A 71 -12.24 14.63 13.19
C VAL A 71 -13.43 14.01 12.49
N VAL A 72 -13.28 12.74 12.13
CA VAL A 72 -14.40 11.88 11.72
C VAL A 72 -14.72 10.93 12.86
N VAL A 73 -15.99 10.77 13.17
CA VAL A 73 -16.49 9.84 14.19
C VAL A 73 -17.47 8.83 13.55
N PRO A 74 -17.70 7.66 14.16
CA PRO A 74 -18.71 6.71 13.68
C PRO A 74 -20.11 7.31 13.76
N ASP A 75 -20.97 6.88 12.84
CA ASP A 75 -22.39 7.26 12.75
C ASP A 75 -23.09 7.24 14.13
N ARG A 76 -23.65 8.40 14.49
CA ARG A 76 -24.38 8.69 15.72
C ARG A 76 -25.84 9.00 15.49
N ASN A 77 -26.22 9.39 14.27
CA ASN A 77 -27.58 9.79 13.93
C ASN A 77 -28.40 8.66 13.25
N GLY A 78 -27.74 7.57 12.87
CA GLY A 78 -28.33 6.38 12.25
C GLY A 78 -28.49 6.46 10.73
N ASP A 79 -27.83 7.39 10.05
CA ASP A 79 -27.91 7.55 8.59
C ASP A 79 -26.87 6.72 7.80
N SER A 80 -26.11 5.87 8.48
CA SER A 80 -25.03 5.03 7.95
C SER A 80 -23.84 5.80 7.36
N THR A 81 -23.71 7.10 7.65
CA THR A 81 -22.59 7.93 7.21
C THR A 81 -21.78 8.40 8.42
N PRO A 82 -20.45 8.20 8.44
CA PRO A 82 -19.61 8.77 9.49
C PRO A 82 -19.71 10.30 9.53
N GLU A 83 -19.73 10.88 10.72
CA GLU A 83 -19.81 12.32 10.88
C GLU A 83 -18.45 12.99 10.84
N THR A 84 -18.41 14.19 10.27
CA THR A 84 -17.27 15.09 10.35
C THR A 84 -17.57 16.21 11.34
N ILE A 85 -16.73 16.35 12.36
CA ILE A 85 -16.86 17.36 13.41
C ILE A 85 -15.63 18.24 13.36
N ARG A 86 -15.84 19.56 13.20
CA ARG A 86 -14.77 20.55 13.16
C ARG A 86 -14.89 21.54 14.30
N TYR A 87 -13.84 21.63 15.09
CA TYR A 87 -13.64 22.63 16.12
C TYR A 87 -12.71 23.71 15.61
N ARG A 88 -13.07 24.98 15.77
CA ARG A 88 -12.26 26.11 15.30
C ARG A 88 -12.35 27.30 16.23
N TRP A 89 -11.18 27.79 16.63
CA TRP A 89 -10.98 29.09 17.27
C TRP A 89 -10.14 29.98 16.35
N SER A 90 -10.42 31.28 16.32
CA SER A 90 -9.73 32.21 15.41
C SER A 90 -8.28 32.50 15.80
N GLY A 91 -7.85 32.11 17.00
CA GLY A 91 -6.57 32.55 17.58
C GLY A 91 -6.62 33.94 18.22
N THR A 92 -7.77 34.63 18.16
CA THR A 92 -7.95 35.97 18.73
C THR A 92 -8.63 35.89 20.08
N ALA A 93 -8.00 36.47 21.11
CA ALA A 93 -8.58 36.56 22.44
C ALA A 93 -9.93 37.29 22.40
N GLY A 94 -10.94 36.72 23.05
CA GLY A 94 -12.33 37.17 22.99
C GLY A 94 -13.13 36.61 21.81
N GLY A 95 -12.49 35.95 20.84
CA GLY A 95 -13.16 35.26 19.74
C GLY A 95 -13.92 34.01 20.21
N PRO A 96 -14.93 33.54 19.46
CA PRO A 96 -15.68 32.33 19.81
C PRO A 96 -14.91 31.06 19.44
N LEU A 97 -15.12 29.98 20.20
CA LEU A 97 -14.88 28.61 19.74
C LEU A 97 -16.15 28.10 19.08
N THR A 98 -16.00 27.61 17.85
CA THR A 98 -17.11 27.11 17.03
C THR A 98 -16.99 25.62 16.80
N ARG A 99 -18.14 24.94 16.71
CA ARG A 99 -18.30 23.55 16.31
C ARG A 99 -19.10 23.51 15.01
N GLN A 100 -18.63 22.74 14.04
CA GLN A 100 -19.32 22.49 12.78
C GLN A 100 -19.54 20.99 12.64
N TYR A 101 -20.76 20.59 12.30
CA TYR A 101 -21.15 19.18 12.18
C TYR A 101 -21.56 18.91 10.72
N ASN A 102 -20.93 17.91 10.10
CA ASN A 102 -21.15 17.47 8.71
C ASN A 102 -21.13 18.61 7.68
N GLY A 103 -20.22 19.58 7.84
CA GLY A 103 -20.12 20.73 6.95
C GLY A 103 -21.29 21.72 7.04
N GLY A 104 -22.23 21.54 7.98
CA GLY A 104 -23.36 22.42 8.22
C GLY A 104 -22.99 23.79 8.78
N THR A 105 -23.97 24.53 9.30
CA THR A 105 -23.74 25.84 9.91
C THR A 105 -22.85 25.74 11.15
N GLN A 106 -21.89 26.65 11.29
CA GLN A 106 -21.06 26.75 12.48
C GLN A 106 -21.88 27.23 13.68
N VAL A 107 -21.80 26.49 14.78
CA VAL A 107 -22.45 26.83 16.05
C VAL A 107 -21.37 27.28 17.04
N THR A 108 -21.58 28.43 17.68
CA THR A 108 -20.73 28.89 18.78
C THR A 108 -21.00 28.02 20.01
N ILE A 109 -19.97 27.33 20.49
CA ILE A 109 -20.05 26.46 21.67
C ILE A 109 -19.42 27.10 22.91
N ALA A 110 -18.53 28.07 22.73
CA ALA A 110 -18.08 28.97 23.79
C ALA A 110 -17.87 30.38 23.23
N SER A 111 -18.43 31.37 23.92
CA SER A 111 -18.17 32.79 23.66
C SER A 111 -16.95 33.28 24.42
N SER A 112 -16.33 34.37 23.94
CA SER A 112 -15.28 35.11 24.67
C SER A 112 -14.06 34.26 25.09
N VAL A 113 -13.66 33.31 24.24
CA VAL A 113 -12.49 32.45 24.45
C VAL A 113 -11.22 33.29 24.40
N GLN A 114 -10.47 33.30 25.50
CA GLN A 114 -9.22 34.05 25.58
C GLN A 114 -8.01 33.23 25.11
N GLU A 115 -8.11 31.90 25.16
CA GLU A 115 -7.07 30.97 24.76
C GLU A 115 -7.71 29.62 24.42
N CYS A 116 -7.37 29.05 23.26
CA CYS A 116 -7.67 27.68 22.91
C CYS A 116 -6.48 27.10 22.16
N GLN A 117 -5.94 25.99 22.66
CA GLN A 117 -4.80 25.33 22.05
C GLN A 117 -5.03 23.82 21.99
N PHE A 118 -4.85 23.26 20.80
CA PHE A 118 -4.74 21.83 20.57
C PHE A 118 -3.27 21.45 20.41
N THR A 119 -2.82 20.46 21.18
CA THR A 119 -1.48 19.85 21.07
C THR A 119 -1.65 18.36 20.82
N TYR A 120 -0.83 17.78 19.94
CA TYR A 120 -1.02 16.42 19.46
C TYR A 120 0.15 15.52 19.86
N ASP A 121 -0.17 14.37 20.44
CA ASP A 121 0.79 13.31 20.68
C ASP A 121 0.83 12.42 19.43
N VAL A 122 1.99 12.35 18.77
CA VAL A 122 2.18 11.61 17.51
C VAL A 122 3.14 10.45 17.73
N ARG A 123 2.73 9.26 17.28
CA ARG A 123 3.57 8.06 17.26
C ARG A 123 3.71 7.56 15.83
N THR A 124 4.96 7.47 15.37
CA THR A 124 5.27 6.82 14.10
C THR A 124 5.20 5.30 14.23
N ARG A 125 4.47 4.64 13.32
CA ARG A 125 4.47 3.18 13.15
C ARG A 125 4.84 2.81 11.73
N THR A 126 5.68 1.80 11.59
CA THR A 126 5.95 1.19 10.30
C THR A 126 4.82 0.22 9.93
N ARG A 127 4.23 0.39 8.75
CA ARG A 127 3.22 -0.51 8.17
C ARG A 127 3.74 -1.08 6.86
N ALA A 128 3.21 -2.24 6.47
CA ALA A 128 3.43 -2.77 5.13
C ALA A 128 2.84 -1.79 4.10
N GLY A 129 3.66 -1.35 3.16
CA GLY A 129 3.24 -0.57 2.01
C GLY A 129 2.82 -1.47 0.85
N THR A 130 2.37 -0.85 -0.23
CA THR A 130 2.09 -1.55 -1.49
C THR A 130 3.40 -2.13 -2.04
N PRO A 131 3.50 -3.46 -2.23
CA PRO A 131 4.71 -4.06 -2.78
C PRO A 131 5.04 -3.48 -4.16
N VAL A 132 6.32 -3.24 -4.40
CA VAL A 132 6.78 -2.76 -5.71
C VAL A 132 7.13 -3.96 -6.57
N VAL A 133 6.50 -4.04 -7.73
CA VAL A 133 6.71 -5.10 -8.72
C VAL A 133 7.60 -4.57 -9.83
N VAL A 134 8.74 -5.21 -10.06
CA VAL A 134 9.71 -4.80 -11.08
C VAL A 134 9.99 -5.97 -12.01
N THR A 135 9.92 -5.74 -13.32
CA THR A 135 10.39 -6.72 -14.32
C THR A 135 11.78 -6.31 -14.79
N GLY A 136 12.76 -7.18 -14.57
CA GLY A 136 14.14 -6.94 -14.98
C GLY A 136 14.37 -7.00 -16.49
N SER A 137 15.59 -6.64 -16.90
CA SER A 137 16.07 -6.86 -18.27
C SER A 137 16.17 -8.36 -18.59
N GLU A 138 16.29 -8.69 -19.89
CA GLU A 138 16.59 -10.07 -20.29
C GLU A 138 17.92 -10.53 -19.67
N THR A 139 17.91 -11.70 -19.06
CA THR A 139 19.08 -12.35 -18.45
C THR A 139 19.13 -13.83 -18.84
N LEU A 140 20.29 -14.46 -18.65
CA LEU A 140 20.44 -15.90 -18.81
C LEU A 140 19.78 -16.60 -17.61
N LEU A 141 18.82 -17.47 -17.88
CA LEU A 141 18.06 -18.21 -16.86
C LEU A 141 18.63 -19.60 -16.61
N ASP A 142 19.10 -20.27 -17.67
CA ASP A 142 19.78 -21.55 -17.59
C ASP A 142 20.65 -21.78 -18.83
N SER A 143 21.71 -22.59 -18.71
CA SER A 143 22.57 -22.92 -19.84
C SER A 143 23.35 -24.20 -19.64
N TYR A 144 23.71 -24.79 -20.78
CA TYR A 144 24.74 -25.80 -20.86
C TYR A 144 25.55 -25.62 -22.15
N GLY A 145 26.86 -25.40 -22.00
CA GLY A 145 27.78 -25.20 -23.12
C GLY A 145 28.42 -26.49 -23.66
N GLY A 146 28.60 -27.49 -22.79
CA GLY A 146 29.46 -28.64 -23.06
C GLY A 146 30.94 -28.26 -23.22
N PHE A 147 31.84 -29.22 -23.05
CA PHE A 147 33.29 -29.00 -23.25
C PHE A 147 33.92 -30.02 -24.19
N PHE A 148 33.52 -31.30 -24.10
CA PHE A 148 34.02 -32.39 -24.94
C PHE A 148 32.91 -33.44 -25.18
N PHE A 149 33.22 -34.45 -26.01
CA PHE A 149 32.33 -35.59 -26.30
C PHE A 149 30.97 -35.16 -26.83
N TYR A 150 31.01 -34.41 -27.94
CA TYR A 150 29.81 -34.05 -28.65
C TYR A 150 29.29 -35.21 -29.49
N ASP A 151 27.98 -35.37 -29.46
CA ASP A 151 27.24 -36.25 -30.34
C ASP A 151 25.98 -35.50 -30.81
N GLU A 152 25.15 -36.14 -31.64
CA GLU A 152 24.03 -35.49 -32.27
C GLU A 152 22.71 -36.26 -32.20
N ILE A 153 21.62 -35.51 -32.23
CA ILE A 153 20.26 -36.03 -32.39
C ILE A 153 19.69 -35.45 -33.67
N GLN A 154 19.38 -36.32 -34.63
CA GLN A 154 18.58 -35.94 -35.80
C GLN A 154 17.11 -35.90 -35.40
N VAL A 155 16.50 -34.71 -35.47
CA VAL A 155 15.10 -34.48 -35.12
C VAL A 155 14.22 -34.97 -36.26
N ARG A 156 13.46 -36.04 -36.04
CA ARG A 156 12.54 -36.71 -36.99
C ARG A 156 11.18 -36.94 -36.34
N ASN A 157 10.17 -37.32 -37.10
CA ASN A 157 8.82 -37.57 -36.60
C ASN A 157 8.70 -38.76 -35.64
N ASP A 158 9.75 -39.59 -35.51
CA ASP A 158 9.90 -40.72 -34.59
C ASP A 158 11.05 -40.52 -33.57
N ASN A 159 11.79 -39.41 -33.66
CA ASN A 159 12.94 -39.11 -32.80
C ASN A 159 13.04 -37.60 -32.51
N TRP A 160 12.59 -37.16 -31.33
CA TRP A 160 12.71 -35.75 -30.93
C TRP A 160 13.80 -35.54 -29.90
N GLY A 161 14.42 -34.36 -29.95
CA GLY A 161 15.39 -33.91 -28.95
C GLY A 161 14.80 -32.85 -28.05
N GLY A 162 15.23 -32.82 -26.79
CA GLY A 162 14.80 -31.80 -25.85
C GLY A 162 15.73 -31.69 -24.65
N GLN A 163 15.41 -30.76 -23.77
CA GLN A 163 16.18 -30.49 -22.57
C GLN A 163 15.25 -30.06 -21.45
N TYR A 164 15.35 -30.72 -20.29
CA TYR A 164 14.73 -30.22 -19.07
C TYR A 164 15.62 -29.15 -18.44
N PHE A 165 14.99 -28.07 -17.94
CA PHE A 165 15.68 -27.03 -17.20
C PHE A 165 14.85 -26.50 -16.03
N SER A 166 15.56 -26.01 -15.02
CA SER A 166 15.00 -25.35 -13.84
C SER A 166 15.81 -24.07 -13.61
N PRO A 167 15.26 -22.88 -13.92
CA PRO A 167 16.02 -21.64 -13.80
C PRO A 167 16.41 -21.37 -12.34
N ASN A 168 17.61 -20.82 -12.13
CA ASN A 168 18.03 -20.36 -10.80
C ASN A 168 17.53 -18.93 -10.58
N LEU A 169 16.36 -18.79 -9.98
CA LEU A 169 15.68 -17.52 -9.81
C LEU A 169 15.96 -16.90 -8.42
N PRO A 170 16.05 -15.56 -8.29
CA PRO A 170 16.09 -14.89 -7.00
C PRO A 170 14.91 -15.29 -6.09
N SER A 171 15.12 -15.35 -4.78
CA SER A 171 14.09 -15.78 -3.82
C SER A 171 12.87 -14.85 -3.74
N ASN A 172 12.98 -13.61 -4.21
CA ASN A 172 11.89 -12.64 -4.30
C ASN A 172 11.20 -12.61 -5.68
N THR A 173 11.41 -13.63 -6.51
CA THR A 173 10.73 -13.76 -7.81
C THR A 173 9.25 -14.05 -7.58
N SER A 174 8.39 -13.27 -8.22
CA SER A 174 6.93 -13.51 -8.24
C SER A 174 6.47 -14.18 -9.52
N SER A 175 7.11 -13.87 -10.65
CA SER A 175 6.90 -14.58 -11.91
C SER A 175 8.11 -14.42 -12.81
N TRP A 176 8.19 -15.23 -13.86
CA TRP A 176 9.22 -15.08 -14.90
C TRP A 176 8.65 -15.42 -16.27
N LYS A 177 9.44 -15.14 -17.31
CA LYS A 177 9.09 -15.50 -18.69
C LYS A 177 10.32 -15.89 -19.49
N VAL A 178 10.17 -16.80 -20.44
CA VAL A 178 11.19 -17.10 -21.45
C VAL A 178 10.97 -16.20 -22.66
N THR A 179 12.02 -15.51 -23.09
CA THR A 179 11.97 -14.61 -24.26
C THR A 179 12.71 -15.21 -25.46
N ARG A 180 13.76 -15.99 -25.20
CA ARG A 180 14.61 -16.55 -26.25
C ARG A 180 15.30 -17.81 -25.77
N VAL A 181 15.43 -18.79 -26.67
CA VAL A 181 16.31 -19.94 -26.47
C VAL A 181 17.38 -19.95 -27.55
N ARG A 182 18.56 -20.44 -27.21
CA ARG A 182 19.61 -20.75 -28.16
C ARG A 182 19.90 -22.22 -28.10
N VAL A 183 20.00 -22.85 -29.25
CA VAL A 183 20.46 -24.24 -29.37
C VAL A 183 21.56 -24.31 -30.42
N LYS A 184 22.49 -25.23 -30.23
CA LYS A 184 23.52 -25.47 -31.23
C LYS A 184 23.04 -26.54 -32.21
N ALA A 185 22.70 -26.10 -33.41
CA ALA A 185 22.06 -26.93 -34.42
C ALA A 185 22.71 -26.74 -35.80
N ARG A 186 22.47 -27.71 -36.68
CA ARG A 186 22.77 -27.64 -38.11
C ARG A 186 21.63 -28.25 -38.92
N LYS A 187 21.64 -28.00 -40.23
CA LYS A 187 20.80 -28.70 -41.20
C LYS A 187 20.93 -30.23 -41.04
N ALA A 188 19.83 -30.96 -41.21
CA ALA A 188 19.84 -32.40 -41.26
C ALA A 188 20.34 -32.84 -42.64
N ASP A 189 19.49 -33.49 -43.44
CA ASP A 189 19.83 -34.03 -44.75
C ASP A 189 18.99 -33.34 -45.84
N SER A 190 19.48 -33.29 -47.08
CA SER A 190 18.76 -32.68 -48.19
C SER A 190 17.45 -33.43 -48.49
N PRO A 191 16.32 -32.75 -48.82
CA PRO A 191 16.19 -31.32 -49.13
C PRO A 191 15.84 -30.47 -47.91
N TYR A 192 16.63 -29.40 -47.65
CA TYR A 192 16.55 -28.50 -46.48
C TYR A 192 15.27 -27.64 -46.38
N THR A 193 14.11 -28.30 -46.34
CA THR A 193 12.78 -27.70 -46.52
C THR A 193 11.88 -27.94 -45.33
N ASP A 194 12.36 -28.71 -44.34
CA ASP A 194 11.57 -29.09 -43.20
C ASP A 194 11.49 -28.00 -42.12
N VAL A 195 10.53 -28.19 -41.22
CA VAL A 195 10.27 -27.27 -40.10
C VAL A 195 10.41 -28.04 -38.78
N THR A 196 11.19 -27.47 -37.87
CA THR A 196 11.25 -27.90 -36.48
C THR A 196 10.37 -26.97 -35.63
N ASN A 197 9.42 -27.50 -34.89
CA ASN A 197 8.69 -26.75 -33.88
C ASN A 197 9.48 -26.74 -32.58
N VAL A 198 9.94 -25.57 -32.18
CA VAL A 198 10.64 -25.34 -30.91
C VAL A 198 9.60 -24.95 -29.87
N GLN A 199 9.38 -25.84 -28.90
CA GLN A 199 8.30 -25.73 -27.93
C GLN A 199 8.85 -25.64 -26.51
N LEU A 200 8.18 -24.86 -25.68
CA LEU A 200 8.30 -24.93 -24.22
C LEU A 200 7.08 -25.64 -23.66
N ARG A 201 7.32 -26.64 -22.83
CA ARG A 201 6.29 -27.46 -22.20
C ARG A 201 6.53 -27.51 -20.69
N PRO A 202 5.51 -27.50 -19.82
CA PRO A 202 5.70 -27.76 -18.41
C PRO A 202 6.34 -29.14 -18.20
N ALA A 203 7.25 -29.25 -17.26
CA ALA A 203 7.81 -30.53 -16.85
C ALA A 203 6.84 -31.28 -15.92
N GLY A 204 6.58 -32.55 -16.21
CA GLY A 204 5.81 -33.45 -15.36
C GLY A 204 6.61 -34.00 -14.18
N THR A 205 6.06 -34.98 -13.48
CA THR A 205 6.64 -35.59 -12.27
C THR A 205 8.00 -36.23 -12.50
N ASP A 206 8.25 -36.77 -13.70
CA ASP A 206 9.51 -37.43 -14.05
C ASP A 206 10.52 -36.48 -14.73
N ASN A 207 10.27 -35.17 -14.66
CA ASN A 207 11.05 -34.13 -15.34
C ASN A 207 11.05 -34.29 -16.88
N VAL A 208 10.00 -34.90 -17.43
CA VAL A 208 9.73 -35.02 -18.87
C VAL A 208 8.62 -34.05 -19.29
N PRO A 209 8.53 -33.67 -20.57
CA PRO A 209 7.52 -32.72 -21.04
C PRO A 209 6.10 -33.27 -20.88
N THR A 210 5.17 -32.43 -20.42
CA THR A 210 3.73 -32.69 -20.51
C THR A 210 3.21 -32.43 -21.93
N ASN A 211 1.92 -32.74 -22.17
CA ASN A 211 1.29 -32.48 -23.46
C ASN A 211 1.00 -30.99 -23.71
N ASP A 212 0.97 -30.18 -22.65
CA ASP A 212 0.66 -28.75 -22.72
C ASP A 212 1.84 -27.97 -23.31
N VAL A 213 1.55 -27.08 -24.26
CA VAL A 213 2.53 -26.20 -24.89
C VAL A 213 2.34 -24.78 -24.38
N VAL A 214 3.34 -24.27 -23.65
CA VAL A 214 3.36 -22.89 -23.13
C VAL A 214 3.64 -21.90 -24.25
N ALA A 215 4.61 -22.23 -25.11
CA ALA A 215 4.99 -21.43 -26.27
C ALA A 215 5.56 -22.32 -27.37
N SER A 216 5.41 -21.89 -28.61
CA SER A 216 5.92 -22.59 -29.79
C SER A 216 6.35 -21.59 -30.85
N THR A 217 7.50 -21.83 -31.47
CA THR A 217 7.99 -21.10 -32.64
C THR A 217 8.50 -22.08 -33.69
N ALA A 218 8.21 -21.81 -34.96
CA ALA A 218 8.73 -22.59 -36.07
C ALA A 218 10.18 -22.19 -36.40
N LEU A 219 11.06 -23.18 -36.53
CA LEU A 219 12.43 -23.05 -36.99
C LEU A 219 12.55 -23.77 -38.34
N ASN A 220 12.66 -22.99 -39.41
CA ASN A 220 12.86 -23.52 -40.76
C ASN A 220 14.28 -24.08 -40.89
N GLU A 221 14.42 -25.29 -41.40
CA GLU A 221 15.72 -25.92 -41.63
C GLU A 221 16.61 -25.08 -42.57
N SER A 222 16.00 -24.42 -43.55
CA SER A 222 16.68 -23.53 -44.49
C SER A 222 17.43 -22.39 -43.80
N ALA A 223 16.99 -21.95 -42.62
CA ALA A 223 17.62 -20.91 -41.80
C ALA A 223 18.83 -21.41 -40.99
N LEU A 224 19.05 -22.73 -40.92
CA LEU A 224 20.20 -23.31 -40.22
C LEU A 224 21.45 -23.34 -41.11
N SER A 225 22.61 -23.31 -40.46
CA SER A 225 23.90 -23.54 -41.11
C SER A 225 24.09 -25.03 -41.42
N THR A 226 24.95 -25.35 -42.39
CA THR A 226 25.41 -26.73 -42.65
C THR A 226 26.36 -27.24 -41.57
N SER A 227 26.94 -26.35 -40.77
CA SER A 227 27.79 -26.66 -39.62
C SER A 227 27.11 -26.26 -38.32
N TYR A 228 27.47 -26.93 -37.21
CA TYR A 228 26.93 -26.61 -35.89
C TYR A 228 27.19 -25.16 -35.50
N SER A 229 26.11 -24.39 -35.39
CA SER A 229 26.14 -22.98 -35.02
C SER A 229 25.03 -22.69 -34.02
N TRP A 230 25.21 -21.64 -33.22
CA TRP A 230 24.16 -21.17 -32.32
C TRP A 230 23.01 -20.60 -33.15
N CYS A 231 21.82 -21.16 -32.97
CA CYS A 231 20.58 -20.66 -33.55
C CYS A 231 19.78 -19.95 -32.45
N ASP A 232 19.46 -18.68 -32.68
CA ASP A 232 18.64 -17.85 -31.80
C ASP A 232 17.16 -18.01 -32.17
N ILE A 233 16.34 -18.46 -31.22
CA ILE A 233 14.90 -18.69 -31.41
C ILE A 233 14.15 -17.82 -30.41
N SER A 234 13.46 -16.79 -30.92
CA SER A 234 12.57 -15.95 -30.12
C SER A 234 11.27 -16.68 -29.82
N LEU A 235 10.84 -16.63 -28.56
CA LEU A 235 9.60 -17.24 -28.10
C LEU A 235 8.65 -16.14 -27.61
N THR A 236 7.40 -16.22 -28.05
CA THR A 236 6.32 -15.35 -27.56
C THR A 236 5.32 -16.21 -26.78
N GLY A 237 4.71 -15.64 -25.73
CA GLY A 237 3.66 -16.31 -24.95
C GLY A 237 4.13 -17.07 -23.70
N ALA A 238 5.43 -17.36 -23.52
CA ALA A 238 5.93 -18.05 -22.33
C ALA A 238 6.10 -17.11 -21.11
N ALA A 239 5.01 -16.48 -20.66
CA ALA A 239 5.00 -15.51 -19.57
C ALA A 239 4.11 -15.91 -18.39
N GLY A 240 4.29 -15.23 -17.25
CA GLY A 240 3.52 -15.50 -16.02
C GLY A 240 3.88 -16.84 -15.38
N LEU A 241 5.07 -17.37 -15.64
CA LEU A 241 5.53 -18.64 -15.11
C LEU A 241 5.80 -18.51 -13.62
N LEU A 242 5.40 -19.50 -12.83
CA LEU A 242 5.61 -19.51 -11.39
C LEU A 242 7.10 -19.74 -11.08
N PRO A 243 7.63 -19.20 -9.96
CA PRO A 243 9.06 -19.35 -9.62
C PRO A 243 9.54 -20.81 -9.55
N GLU A 244 8.67 -21.72 -9.12
CA GLU A 244 8.97 -23.16 -9.01
C GLU A 244 8.67 -23.95 -10.29
N GLN A 245 8.09 -23.30 -11.30
CA GLN A 245 7.69 -23.97 -12.53
C GLN A 245 8.93 -24.39 -13.32
N ARG A 246 9.03 -25.69 -13.57
CA ARG A 246 10.08 -26.29 -14.40
C ARG A 246 9.57 -26.46 -15.82
N LEU A 247 10.45 -26.29 -16.79
CA LEU A 247 10.09 -26.40 -18.19
C LEU A 247 10.98 -27.41 -18.91
N CYS A 248 10.46 -27.93 -20.00
CA CYS A 248 11.19 -28.70 -20.98
C CYS A 248 11.18 -27.94 -22.31
N LEU A 249 12.37 -27.78 -22.89
CA LEU A 249 12.55 -27.43 -24.29
C LEU A 249 12.35 -28.70 -25.12
N ALA A 250 11.45 -28.67 -26.09
CA ALA A 250 11.20 -29.78 -27.01
C ALA A 250 11.31 -29.31 -28.46
N LEU A 251 12.11 -30.02 -29.26
CA LEU A 251 12.28 -29.76 -30.68
C LEU A 251 11.63 -30.92 -31.43
N THR A 252 10.46 -30.64 -32.00
CA THR A 252 9.59 -31.64 -32.61
C THR A 252 9.43 -31.37 -34.10
N THR A 253 9.15 -32.40 -34.89
CA THR A 253 8.84 -32.25 -36.31
C THR A 253 7.85 -33.30 -36.76
N ALA A 254 7.14 -33.02 -37.85
CA ALA A 254 6.34 -34.00 -38.57
C ALA A 254 7.14 -34.69 -39.71
N SER A 255 8.35 -34.21 -40.03
CA SER A 255 9.18 -34.77 -41.11
C SER A 255 9.76 -36.14 -40.74
N THR A 256 9.65 -37.09 -41.67
CA THR A 256 10.33 -38.39 -41.59
C THR A 256 11.80 -38.30 -41.95
N ASP A 257 12.23 -37.32 -42.74
CA ASP A 257 13.60 -37.24 -43.27
C ASP A 257 14.52 -36.49 -42.28
N GLY A 258 13.90 -35.66 -41.44
CA GLY A 258 14.52 -34.99 -40.31
C GLY A 258 14.75 -33.52 -40.58
N SER A 259 14.43 -32.68 -39.61
CA SER A 259 14.34 -31.22 -39.79
C SER A 259 15.56 -30.44 -39.29
N CYS A 260 16.35 -31.03 -38.40
CA CYS A 260 17.65 -30.51 -37.98
C CYS A 260 18.44 -31.58 -37.23
N ARG A 261 19.75 -31.32 -37.04
CA ARG A 261 20.60 -32.08 -36.11
C ARG A 261 21.00 -31.18 -34.95
N LEU A 262 20.79 -31.67 -33.73
CA LEU A 262 21.09 -30.96 -32.47
C LEU A 262 22.37 -31.51 -31.87
N GLN A 263 23.28 -30.62 -31.48
CA GLN A 263 24.48 -31.00 -30.75
C GLN A 263 24.14 -31.16 -29.26
N TYR A 264 24.61 -32.26 -28.70
CA TYR A 264 24.52 -32.55 -27.27
C TYR A 264 25.87 -33.07 -26.76
N SER A 265 26.09 -33.03 -25.45
CA SER A 265 27.25 -33.64 -24.80
C SER A 265 26.80 -34.80 -23.91
N ALA A 266 27.60 -35.85 -23.85
CA ALA A 266 27.35 -37.05 -23.05
C ALA A 266 27.73 -36.90 -21.56
N PHE A 267 27.81 -35.66 -21.05
CA PHE A 267 28.11 -35.40 -19.64
C PHE A 267 27.14 -34.41 -19.01
N HIS A 268 26.69 -34.72 -17.79
CA HIS A 268 25.94 -33.86 -16.87
C HIS A 268 24.75 -33.16 -17.52
N GLY A 269 23.55 -33.69 -17.35
CA GLY A 269 22.40 -33.02 -17.91
C GLY A 269 21.07 -33.67 -17.66
N ASN A 270 20.10 -33.25 -18.46
CA ASN A 270 18.73 -33.74 -18.44
C ASN A 270 18.20 -33.76 -19.88
N LEU A 271 19.00 -34.37 -20.77
CA LEU A 271 18.64 -34.52 -22.17
C LEU A 271 17.34 -35.32 -22.24
N LEU A 272 16.43 -34.84 -23.06
CA LEU A 272 15.16 -35.49 -23.31
C LEU A 272 15.18 -36.08 -24.72
N ARG A 273 14.73 -37.33 -24.83
CA ARG A 273 14.56 -38.00 -26.12
C ARG A 273 13.17 -38.57 -26.22
N TRP A 274 12.52 -38.35 -27.34
CA TRP A 274 11.26 -39.02 -27.64
C TRP A 274 11.49 -40.05 -28.75
N SER A 275 10.95 -41.24 -28.59
CA SER A 275 11.20 -42.39 -29.49
C SER A 275 9.91 -43.04 -29.99
N GLY A 276 8.94 -42.25 -30.49
CA GLY A 276 7.66 -42.77 -30.98
C GLY A 276 6.60 -43.01 -29.90
N SER A 277 6.99 -43.47 -28.71
CA SER A 277 6.07 -43.93 -27.66
C SER A 277 6.04 -43.05 -26.40
N GLY A 278 6.96 -42.08 -26.28
CA GLY A 278 7.05 -41.25 -25.08
C GLY A 278 8.43 -40.61 -24.92
N TRP A 279 8.52 -39.69 -23.96
CA TRP A 279 9.76 -39.03 -23.58
C TRP A 279 10.54 -39.86 -22.56
N THR A 280 11.85 -39.94 -22.76
CA THR A 280 12.82 -40.49 -21.80
C THR A 280 13.80 -39.38 -21.42
N ARG A 281 14.29 -39.43 -20.17
CA ARG A 281 15.29 -38.49 -19.65
C ARG A 281 16.61 -39.22 -19.47
N ASP A 282 17.66 -38.70 -20.10
CA ASP A 282 19.04 -39.09 -19.87
C ASP A 282 19.70 -38.09 -18.90
N PRO A 283 19.99 -38.51 -17.64
CA PRO A 283 20.58 -37.62 -16.65
C PRO A 283 22.08 -37.37 -16.89
N PHE A 284 22.69 -38.06 -17.85
CA PHE A 284 24.11 -37.95 -18.14
C PHE A 284 24.39 -37.15 -19.40
N ALA A 285 23.37 -36.78 -20.18
CA ALA A 285 23.55 -35.98 -21.39
C ALA A 285 22.80 -34.65 -21.30
N ALA A 286 23.27 -33.63 -22.01
CA ALA A 286 22.60 -32.33 -22.15
C ALA A 286 22.70 -31.82 -23.58
N LEU A 287 21.63 -31.16 -24.07
CA LEU A 287 21.76 -30.33 -25.26
C LEU A 287 22.79 -29.21 -25.01
N THR A 288 23.42 -28.70 -26.05
CA THR A 288 24.14 -27.42 -25.96
C THR A 288 23.12 -26.28 -26.15
N TYR A 289 22.70 -25.64 -25.06
CA TYR A 289 21.61 -24.66 -25.04
C TYR A 289 21.86 -23.47 -24.11
N ASN A 290 21.16 -22.36 -24.36
CA ASN A 290 20.97 -21.24 -23.43
C ASN A 290 19.48 -20.86 -23.39
N VAL A 291 18.92 -20.63 -22.21
CA VAL A 291 17.57 -20.07 -22.02
C VAL A 291 17.71 -18.66 -21.49
N TYR A 292 17.11 -17.69 -22.17
CA TYR A 292 17.04 -16.30 -21.75
C TYR A 292 15.61 -15.90 -21.40
N GLY A 293 15.49 -14.97 -20.48
CA GLY A 293 14.19 -14.50 -20.05
C GLY A 293 14.24 -13.30 -19.13
N GLN A 294 13.07 -12.87 -18.69
CA GLN A 294 12.92 -11.77 -17.74
C GLN A 294 12.33 -12.30 -16.44
N VAL A 295 12.80 -11.77 -15.33
CA VAL A 295 12.33 -12.10 -13.98
C VAL A 295 11.56 -10.91 -13.44
N THR A 296 10.37 -11.17 -12.93
CA THR A 296 9.56 -10.19 -12.20
C THR A 296 9.73 -10.46 -10.71
N THR A 297 10.24 -9.48 -9.98
CA THR A 297 10.42 -9.55 -8.53
C THR A 297 9.42 -8.65 -7.82
N THR A 298 9.03 -9.06 -6.61
CA THR A 298 8.18 -8.26 -5.73
C THR A 298 8.97 -7.91 -4.49
N THR A 299 9.23 -6.62 -4.28
CA THR A 299 9.91 -6.13 -3.08
C THR A 299 8.86 -5.57 -2.11
N PRO A 300 8.74 -6.12 -0.89
CA PRO A 300 7.87 -5.54 0.11
C PRO A 300 8.37 -4.13 0.45
N THR A 301 7.46 -3.17 0.46
CA THR A 301 7.76 -1.81 0.92
C THR A 301 7.23 -1.64 2.33
N THR A 302 7.84 -0.72 3.07
CA THR A 302 7.35 -0.26 4.35
C THR A 302 7.10 1.23 4.28
N ILE A 303 6.00 1.68 4.87
CA ILE A 303 5.68 3.09 5.02
C ILE A 303 5.64 3.43 6.51
N ASN A 304 6.20 4.57 6.86
CA ASN A 304 6.04 5.13 8.20
C ASN A 304 4.77 5.96 8.21
N VAL A 305 3.83 5.58 9.07
CA VAL A 305 2.57 6.30 9.27
C VAL A 305 2.62 6.97 10.62
N ASN A 306 2.38 8.27 10.65
CA ASN A 306 2.18 9.03 11.88
C ASN A 306 0.74 8.81 12.35
N LEU A 307 0.61 8.30 13.58
CA LEU A 307 -0.67 8.08 14.24
C LEU A 307 -0.79 9.09 15.36
N ILE A 308 -1.91 9.82 15.41
CA ILE A 308 -2.21 10.68 16.54
C ILE A 308 -2.69 9.76 17.66
N THR A 309 -1.92 9.68 18.75
CA THR A 309 -2.24 8.85 19.92
C THR A 309 -3.03 9.61 20.96
N GLY A 310 -2.92 10.94 20.98
CA GLY A 310 -3.66 11.76 21.92
C GLY A 310 -3.77 13.21 21.48
N VAL A 311 -4.74 13.91 22.05
CA VAL A 311 -4.96 15.34 21.88
C VAL A 311 -5.05 15.98 23.26
N ASN A 312 -4.14 16.91 23.55
CA ASN A 312 -4.17 17.75 24.73
C ASN A 312 -4.83 19.08 24.36
N ILE A 313 -5.87 19.46 25.11
CA ILE A 313 -6.68 20.64 24.87
C ILE A 313 -6.56 21.56 26.06
N ARG A 314 -6.14 22.80 25.81
CA ARG A 314 -6.14 23.88 26.79
C ARG A 314 -7.15 24.94 26.39
N LEU A 315 -8.03 25.32 27.30
CA LEU A 315 -9.10 26.29 27.06
C LEU A 315 -9.17 27.29 28.20
N ARG A 316 -9.28 28.58 27.89
CA ARG A 316 -9.52 29.64 28.87
C ARG A 316 -10.69 30.51 28.47
N LEU A 317 -11.73 30.51 29.31
CA LEU A 317 -12.93 31.33 29.14
C LEU A 317 -12.87 32.55 30.07
N GLY A 318 -13.12 33.75 29.54
CA GLY A 318 -13.05 34.98 30.33
C GLY A 318 -11.62 35.47 30.62
N SER A 319 -11.49 36.71 31.11
CA SER A 319 -10.22 37.45 31.16
C SER A 319 -9.24 37.01 32.26
N GLN A 320 -9.67 36.18 33.21
CA GLN A 320 -8.88 35.79 34.37
C GLN A 320 -8.01 34.58 34.05
N ALA A 321 -6.70 34.64 34.28
CA ALA A 321 -5.79 33.53 33.98
C ALA A 321 -6.12 32.23 34.72
N ALA A 322 -6.69 32.33 35.93
CA ALA A 322 -7.08 31.18 36.75
C ALA A 322 -8.28 30.38 36.20
N SER A 323 -8.94 30.86 35.14
CA SER A 323 -10.05 30.18 34.48
C SER A 323 -9.62 29.14 33.43
N ALA A 324 -8.32 28.95 33.23
CA ALA A 324 -7.81 27.98 32.27
C ALA A 324 -8.06 26.55 32.76
N VAL A 325 -8.62 25.73 31.87
CA VAL A 325 -8.85 24.30 32.04
C VAL A 325 -8.10 23.53 30.97
N GLU A 326 -7.60 22.35 31.33
CA GLU A 326 -6.78 21.51 30.46
C GLU A 326 -7.20 20.05 30.59
N THR A 327 -7.27 19.33 29.47
CA THR A 327 -7.55 17.90 29.43
C THR A 327 -6.72 17.22 28.34
N GLY A 328 -6.45 15.92 28.52
CA GLY A 328 -5.81 15.07 27.53
C GLY A 328 -6.72 13.91 27.16
N VAL A 329 -6.85 13.62 25.87
CA VAL A 329 -7.70 12.54 25.35
C VAL A 329 -6.85 11.57 24.56
N GLU A 330 -6.81 10.31 24.98
CA GLU A 330 -6.20 9.23 24.19
C GLU A 330 -7.16 8.80 23.07
N LEU A 331 -6.63 8.68 21.85
CA LEU A 331 -7.40 8.28 20.68
C LEU A 331 -7.34 6.76 20.49
N LEU A 332 -8.42 6.06 20.82
CA LEU A 332 -8.46 4.59 20.84
C LEU A 332 -8.27 3.95 19.45
N ASN A 333 -8.71 4.63 18.38
CA ASN A 333 -8.62 4.11 17.03
C ASN A 333 -7.28 4.41 16.33
N LEU A 334 -6.38 5.15 17.00
CA LEU A 334 -5.08 5.55 16.45
C LEU A 334 -5.19 6.10 15.01
N PRO A 335 -5.98 7.16 14.79
CA PRO A 335 -6.19 7.70 13.45
C PRO A 335 -4.86 8.11 12.80
N SER A 336 -4.69 7.74 11.53
CA SER A 336 -3.57 8.20 10.74
C SER A 336 -3.76 9.65 10.33
N GLU A 337 -2.67 10.41 10.31
CA GLU A 337 -2.63 11.72 9.68
C GLU A 337 -2.88 11.59 8.17
N SER A 338 -3.99 12.13 7.67
CA SER A 338 -4.26 12.19 6.24
C SER A 338 -3.62 13.44 5.64
N GLY A 339 -2.64 13.30 4.74
CA GLY A 339 -2.24 14.40 3.85
C GLY A 339 -0.80 14.93 3.93
N THR A 340 0.21 14.08 4.17
CA THR A 340 1.61 14.42 3.86
C THR A 340 2.10 13.68 2.63
#